data_AF-A0AAU1M5P0-F1
#
_entry.id   AF-A0AAU1M5P0-F1
#
_cell.length_a   1.000
_cell.length_b   1.000
_cell.length_c   1.000
_cell.angle_alpha   90.00
_cell.angle_beta   90.00
_cell.angle_gamma   90.00
#
_symmetry.space_group_name_H-M   'P 1'
#
loop_
_entity.id
_entity.type
_entity.pdbx_description
1 polymer ?
#
loop_
_entity_poly.entity_id
_entity_poly.type
_entity_poly.pdbx_seq_one_letter_code
_entity_poly.pdbx_strand_id
1 'polypeptide(L)' 'MVVHRPSAAGGRRVTVHRRGRDEILGTAYSDHDLVVFLEALGVPDPDGVLGDPKWLEWRDGPDRLWPTRLDVR' A
#
# COMPACT_ATOMS: atom_id res chain seq x y z
N MET A 1 0.72 8.17 1.54
CA MET A 1 1.32 6.81 1.53
C MET A 1 1.69 6.47 0.10
N VAL A 2 2.80 5.77 -0.11
CA VAL A 2 3.23 5.31 -1.43
C VAL A 2 3.19 3.79 -1.46
N VAL A 3 2.39 3.24 -2.37
CA VAL A 3 2.33 1.81 -2.67
C VAL A 3 3.24 1.54 -3.86
N HIS A 4 4.29 0.76 -3.61
CA HIS A 4 5.26 0.43 -4.63
C HIS A 4 4.74 -0.70 -5.53
N ARG A 5 5.46 -0.91 -6.63
CA ARG A 5 5.18 -2.00 -7.59
C ARG A 5 5.24 -3.38 -6.89
N PRO A 6 4.49 -4.38 -7.37
CA PRO A 6 4.57 -5.76 -6.92
C PRO A 6 6.00 -6.25 -6.82
N SER A 7 6.31 -6.95 -5.74
CA SER A 7 7.58 -7.65 -5.62
C SER A 7 7.50 -9.02 -6.30
N ALA A 8 8.64 -9.58 -6.71
CA ALA A 8 8.70 -10.96 -7.22
C ALA A 8 8.24 -12.01 -6.17
N ALA A 9 8.32 -11.67 -4.87
CA ALA A 9 7.83 -12.52 -3.78
C ALA A 9 6.32 -12.33 -3.50
N GLY A 10 5.62 -11.56 -4.34
CA GLY A 10 4.24 -11.13 -4.11
C GLY A 10 4.14 -9.91 -3.20
N GLY A 11 2.91 -9.43 -3.03
CA GLY A 11 2.61 -8.22 -2.26
C GLY A 11 3.28 -6.96 -2.82
N ARG A 12 3.09 -5.85 -2.11
CA ARG A 12 3.56 -4.51 -2.46
C ARG A 12 4.18 -3.86 -1.24
N ARG A 13 5.39 -3.33 -1.39
CA ARG A 13 6.02 -2.54 -0.31
C ARG A 13 5.24 -1.24 -0.15
N VAL A 14 5.09 -0.81 1.10
CA VAL A 14 4.38 0.42 1.45
C VAL A 14 5.29 1.34 2.24
N THR A 15 5.38 2.60 1.82
CA THR A 15 6.15 3.64 2.52
C THR A 15 5.30 4.86 2.84
N VAL A 16 5.75 5.63 3.83
CA VAL A 16 5.20 6.95 4.15
C VAL A 16 6.31 7.97 4.21
N HIS A 17 6.08 9.16 3.68
CA HIS A 17 7.01 10.27 3.82
C HIS A 17 6.71 11.00 5.14
N ARG A 18 7.62 10.94 6.11
CA ARG A 18 7.50 11.64 7.40
C ARG A 18 8.87 12.12 7.84
N ARG A 19 8.91 13.29 8.49
CA ARG A 19 10.15 13.88 9.04
C ARG A 19 11.29 13.99 8.00
N GLY A 20 10.93 14.28 6.74
CA GLY A 20 11.89 14.49 5.64
C GLY A 20 12.48 13.21 5.03
N ARG A 21 11.92 12.03 5.33
CA ARG A 21 12.39 10.75 4.76
C ARG A 21 11.23 9.79 4.51
N ASP A 22 11.48 8.80 3.66
CA ASP A 22 10.56 7.69 3.46
C ASP A 22 10.82 6.60 4.51
N GLU A 23 9.77 6.24 5.24
CA GLU A 23 9.77 5.17 6.23
C GLU A 23 8.95 3.98 5.70
N ILE A 24 9.45 2.76 5.91
CA ILE A 24 8.75 1.53 5.50
C ILE A 24 7.67 1.20 6.55
N LEU A 25 6.42 1.08 6.10
CA LEU A 25 5.31 0.62 6.93
C LEU A 25 5.21 -0.91 6.93
N GLY A 26 5.52 -1.53 5.79
CA GLY A 26 5.49 -2.98 5.64
C GLY A 26 5.26 -3.42 4.20
N THR A 27 4.75 -4.64 4.06
CA THR A 27 4.30 -5.22 2.79
C THR A 27 2.81 -5.47 2.90
N ALA A 28 2.03 -4.91 1.97
CA ALA A 28 0.61 -5.21 1.83
C ALA A 28 0.41 -6.35 0.82
N TYR A 29 -0.59 -7.18 1.07
CA TYR A 29 -1.04 -8.25 0.16
C TYR A 29 -2.51 -8.06 -0.25
N SER A 30 -3.20 -7.08 0.35
CA SER A 30 -4.60 -6.76 0.10
C SER A 30 -4.89 -5.29 0.41
N ASP A 31 -6.03 -4.77 -0.09
CA ASP A 31 -6.53 -3.43 0.26
C ASP A 31 -6.74 -3.31 1.78
N HIS A 32 -7.10 -4.40 2.46
CA HIS A 32 -7.25 -4.43 3.91
C HIS A 32 -5.93 -4.13 4.64
N ASP A 33 -4.79 -4.62 4.16
CA ASP A 33 -3.50 -4.30 4.77
C ASP A 33 -3.18 -2.80 4.65
N LEU A 34 -3.62 -2.15 3.57
CA LEU A 34 -3.49 -0.70 3.41
C LEU A 34 -4.35 0.07 4.40
N VAL A 35 -5.56 -0.42 4.68
CA VAL A 35 -6.45 0.12 5.71
C VAL A 35 -5.78 0.06 7.08
N VAL A 36 -5.23 -1.10 7.46
CA VAL A 36 -4.49 -1.27 8.72
C VAL A 36 -3.33 -0.27 8.84
N PHE A 37 -2.60 -0.02 7.75
CA PHE A 37 -1.54 0.99 7.75
C PHE A 37 -2.08 2.41 7.93
N LEU A 38 -3.20 2.76 7.27
CA LEU A 38 -3.82 4.08 7.39
C LEU A 38 -4.37 4.32 8.81
N GLU A 39 -4.97 3.30 9.43
CA GLU A 39 -5.41 3.34 10.83
C GLU A 39 -4.24 3.61 11.77
N ALA A 40 -3.12 2.88 11.60
CA ALA A 40 -1.90 3.08 12.38
C ALA A 40 -1.29 4.49 12.20
N LEU A 41 -1.60 5.16 11.08
CA LEU A 41 -1.19 6.54 10.81
C LEU A 41 -2.17 7.58 11.35
N GLY A 42 -3.30 7.16 11.92
CA GLY A 42 -4.35 8.03 12.49
C GLY A 42 -5.30 8.63 11.45
N VAL A 43 -5.44 8.00 10.29
CA VAL A 43 -6.29 8.50 9.20
C VAL A 43 -7.78 8.23 9.49
N PRO A 44 -8.66 9.23 9.46
CA PRO A 44 -10.10 9.01 9.56
C PRO A 44 -10.65 8.41 8.27
N ASP A 45 -11.60 7.47 8.39
CA ASP A 45 -12.22 6.75 7.26
C ASP A 45 -11.18 6.12 6.29
N PRO A 46 -10.34 5.19 6.78
CA PRO A 46 -9.22 4.62 6.03
C PRO A 46 -9.66 3.89 4.75
N ASP A 47 -10.82 3.24 4.74
CA ASP A 47 -11.38 2.59 3.56
C ASP A 47 -11.78 3.61 2.48
N GLY A 48 -12.40 4.73 2.89
CA GLY A 48 -12.87 5.77 1.98
C GLY A 48 -11.76 6.49 1.22
N VAL A 49 -10.53 6.49 1.74
CA VAL A 49 -9.39 7.21 1.14
C VAL A 49 -8.52 6.36 0.22
N LEU A 50 -8.76 5.06 0.06
CA LEU A 50 -7.93 4.18 -0.77
C LEU A 50 -7.91 4.57 -2.26
N GLY A 51 -8.93 5.30 -2.73
CA GLY A 51 -9.01 5.83 -4.09
C GLY A 51 -8.53 7.28 -4.23
N ASP A 52 -8.18 7.95 -3.14
CA ASP A 52 -7.79 9.35 -3.17
C ASP A 52 -6.26 9.49 -3.35
N PRO A 53 -5.77 10.07 -4.47
CA PRO A 53 -4.34 10.26 -4.70
C PRO A 53 -3.67 11.19 -3.69
N LYS A 54 -4.42 11.97 -2.90
CA LYS A 54 -3.88 12.75 -1.78
C LYS A 54 -3.40 11.86 -0.63
N TRP A 55 -4.00 10.68 -0.48
CA TRP A 55 -3.69 9.74 0.58
C TRP A 55 -2.84 8.57 0.10
N LEU A 56 -3.13 8.02 -1.09
CA LEU A 56 -2.40 6.91 -1.70
C LEU A 56 -1.84 7.27 -3.08
N GLU A 57 -0.53 7.16 -3.23
CA GLU A 57 0.13 7.16 -4.53
C GLU A 57 0.53 5.73 -4.91
N TRP A 58 0.20 5.31 -6.13
CA TRP A 58 0.59 4.01 -6.70
C TRP A 58 1.71 4.20 -7.72
N ARG A 59 2.79 3.41 -7.63
CA ARG A 59 4.00 3.59 -8.48
C ARG A 59 3.98 2.84 -9.82
N ASP A 60 3.02 1.96 -10.05
CA ASP A 60 2.83 1.17 -11.27
C ASP A 60 1.52 1.47 -12.01
N GLY A 61 0.63 2.26 -11.42
CA GLY A 61 -0.71 2.49 -11.94
C GLY A 61 -1.79 1.93 -11.00
N PRO A 62 -3.05 2.35 -11.19
CA PRO A 62 -4.18 1.97 -10.33
C PRO A 62 -4.80 0.63 -10.71
N ASP A 63 -4.13 -0.19 -11.52
CA ASP A 63 -4.48 -1.59 -11.75
C ASP A 63 -4.30 -2.35 -10.44
N ARG A 64 -5.32 -2.19 -9.59
CA ARG A 64 -5.53 -2.62 -8.21
C ARG A 64 -5.42 -4.13 -7.98
N LEU A 65 -4.96 -4.87 -9.00
CA LEU A 65 -4.70 -6.29 -8.90
C LEU A 65 -3.52 -6.48 -7.95
N TRP A 66 -3.85 -6.97 -6.77
CA TRP A 66 -2.87 -7.60 -5.90
C TRP A 66 -2.30 -8.78 -6.67
N PRO A 67 -0.97 -8.92 -6.77
CA PRO A 67 -0.39 -10.13 -7.33
C PRO A 67 -0.92 -11.29 -6.48
N THR A 68 -1.84 -12.06 -7.05
CA THR A 68 -2.38 -13.25 -6.40
C THR A 68 -1.21 -14.13 -6.02
N ARG A 69 -1.24 -14.70 -4.81
CA ARG A 69 -0.29 -15.74 -4.44
C ARG A 69 -0.59 -17.00 -5.28
N LEU A 70 -0.08 -17.05 -6.51
CA LEU A 70 -0.08 -18.19 -7.43
C LEU A 70 1.31 -18.19 -8.09
N ASP A 71 2.12 -19.23 -8.14
CA ASP A 71 2.06 -20.60 -7.65
C ASP A 71 3.52 -20.98 -7.35
N VAL A 72 3.83 -21.48 -6.16
CA VAL A 72 5.05 -22.27 -5.98
C VAL A 72 4.70 -23.65 -6.52
N ARG A 73 5.10 -23.94 -7.75
CA ARG A 73 5.17 -25.31 -8.25
C ARG A 73 6.27 -26.08 -7.55
#